data_AF-A0A8D1Y4X2-F1
#
_entry.id   AF-A0A8D1Y4X2-F1
#
_cell.length_a   1.000
_cell.length_b   1.000
_cell.length_c   1.000
_cell.angle_alpha   90.00
_cell.angle_beta   90.00
_cell.angle_gamma   90.00
#
_symmetry.space_group_name_H-M   'P 1'
#
loop_
_entity.id
_entity.type
_entity.pdbx_description
1 polymer ?
#
loop_
_entity_poly.entity_id
_entity_poly.type
_entity_poly.pdbx_seq_one_letter_code
_entity_poly.pdbx_strand_id
1 'polypeptide(L)'
;MSCGVGHRCKLDPALLCLWSCWNGVRGEPSCSSPTSPPLSSCRYNGPNLVLKYDRAQKRLVNIAVDERSSPYYALRDRQGNAIGVTACDIDGDGREEIYFLNTNNAFSGVATYTDKLFKFRNNRWEDILSDEVNVARGVASLFAGRSVACVDRTGSGRYSIYIANYAYGNVGPDALIEMDPEASDLSRGILALRDVAAEAGVSKYTGGRGVSVGPILSSSASDIFCDNENGPNFLFHNRGDGTFVDAAASAGVDDPHQHGRGVALADFNRDGKVDIVYGNWNGPHRLYLQMSAHGKVRFRDIASPKFSMPSPVRTVIAADFDNDQELEIFFNNFAHRSPSANRLFRVIRREHGDPLIEELNPGDALEPEGRGTGGVVTDFDGDGMLDLILSHGESMAQPLSVFRGNQGFSNNWLRVVPRTRFGAFARGAKVVLYTKKSGAHLRIIDGGSGYLCEMEPVAHFGLGKDEASSVEVTWPDGKMASRNVASVWASEKDQKNTNECIQFPFVCPRDKPVCVNTYGSYRCRTNKRCSRGYEPNEDGTACVAQVAFLGGYPSAAFRISEPLSRASSLSLGLGLCLQLYAL
;
A
#
# COMPACT_ATOMS: atom_id res chain seq x y z
N MET A 1 1.26 -23.21 -37.43
CA MET A 1 1.49 -23.68 -36.05
C MET A 1 2.79 -23.04 -35.57
N SER A 2 2.69 -21.92 -34.86
CA SER A 2 3.83 -21.22 -34.25
C SER A 2 3.30 -20.53 -32.99
N CYS A 3 3.56 -21.12 -31.83
CA CYS A 3 3.18 -20.55 -30.54
C CYS A 3 4.09 -19.35 -30.23
N GLY A 4 3.46 -18.18 -30.08
CA GLY A 4 4.10 -16.92 -29.73
C GLY A 4 4.61 -16.89 -28.30
N VAL A 5 5.74 -16.21 -28.15
CA VAL A 5 6.65 -16.19 -27.01
C VAL A 5 6.30 -15.04 -26.05
N GLY A 6 6.25 -15.33 -24.74
CA GLY A 6 6.87 -14.51 -23.70
C GLY A 6 6.15 -13.25 -23.19
N HIS A 7 5.21 -13.43 -22.25
CA HIS A 7 4.79 -12.37 -21.33
C HIS A 7 5.73 -12.34 -20.11
N ARG A 8 6.48 -11.24 -19.90
CA ARG A 8 7.30 -10.99 -18.69
C ARG A 8 6.78 -9.74 -18.01
N CYS A 9 6.65 -9.80 -16.68
CA CYS A 9 5.85 -8.86 -15.91
C CYS A 9 6.72 -7.91 -15.09
N LYS A 10 6.35 -6.63 -15.11
CA LYS A 10 6.54 -5.71 -13.98
C LYS A 10 5.34 -5.85 -13.04
N LEU A 11 5.54 -5.57 -11.75
CA LEU A 11 4.44 -5.36 -10.82
C LEU A 11 3.59 -4.21 -11.38
N ASP A 12 2.40 -4.58 -11.81
CA ASP A 12 1.30 -3.69 -12.10
C ASP A 12 0.82 -3.17 -10.73
N PRO A 13 0.48 -1.90 -10.53
CA PRO A 13 -0.19 -1.44 -9.30
C PRO A 13 -1.46 -2.25 -8.96
N ALA A 14 -2.00 -3.02 -9.91
CA ALA A 14 -3.09 -3.98 -9.71
C ALA A 14 -2.64 -5.40 -9.27
N LEU A 15 -1.40 -5.58 -8.80
CA LEU A 15 -0.96 -6.84 -8.19
C LEU A 15 -1.25 -6.81 -6.69
N LEU A 16 -2.14 -7.70 -6.28
CA LEU A 16 -2.55 -7.89 -4.91
C LEU A 16 -2.02 -9.25 -4.43
N CYS A 17 -0.91 -9.25 -3.70
CA CYS A 17 -0.43 -10.47 -3.04
C CYS A 17 -1.35 -10.78 -1.86
N LEU A 18 -1.97 -11.97 -1.88
CA LEU A 18 -2.95 -12.41 -0.90
C LEU A 18 -2.56 -13.70 -0.17
N TRP A 19 -3.03 -13.87 1.06
CA TRP A 19 -2.24 -14.50 2.11
C TRP A 19 -2.76 -15.87 2.54
N SER A 20 -1.86 -16.64 3.15
CA SER A 20 -2.16 -17.86 3.89
C SER A 20 -2.47 -17.56 5.35
N CYS A 21 -3.62 -18.01 5.84
CA CYS A 21 -4.07 -17.71 7.20
C CYS A 21 -3.35 -18.57 8.26
N TRP A 22 -3.00 -17.96 9.39
CA TRP A 22 -2.15 -18.49 10.48
C TRP A 22 -2.91 -19.21 11.59
N ASN A 23 -2.41 -20.35 12.11
CA ASN A 23 -2.94 -21.01 13.31
C ASN A 23 -2.35 -20.43 14.60
N GLY A 24 -3.15 -19.64 15.31
CA GLY A 24 -2.87 -19.29 16.69
C GLY A 24 -3.58 -20.19 17.69
N VAL A 25 -2.77 -20.93 18.46
CA VAL A 25 -3.14 -21.70 19.67
C VAL A 25 -3.58 -23.14 19.40
N ARG A 26 -2.73 -24.09 19.84
CA ARG A 26 -3.12 -25.49 20.03
C ARG A 26 -4.18 -25.56 21.14
N GLY A 27 -5.37 -26.02 20.78
CA GLY A 27 -6.37 -26.48 21.74
C GLY A 27 -7.81 -26.37 21.23
N GLU A 28 -8.18 -27.15 20.21
CA GLU A 28 -9.49 -27.85 20.05
C GLU A 28 -9.64 -28.50 18.64
N PRO A 29 -10.52 -29.50 18.46
CA PRO A 29 -10.36 -30.53 17.44
C PRO A 29 -10.79 -30.10 16.03
N SER A 30 -10.04 -30.61 15.06
CA SER A 30 -10.25 -30.47 13.62
C SER A 30 -11.65 -30.92 13.16
N CYS A 31 -12.40 -30.03 12.52
CA CYS A 31 -13.53 -30.41 11.66
C CYS A 31 -13.01 -30.77 10.25
N SER A 32 -12.94 -32.06 9.96
CA SER A 32 -12.72 -32.59 8.62
C SER A 32 -14.02 -32.61 7.83
N SER A 33 -14.08 -31.92 6.68
CA SER A 33 -14.95 -32.33 5.57
C SER A 33 -14.28 -32.04 4.22
N PRO A 34 -14.30 -32.97 3.25
CA PRO A 34 -13.64 -32.82 1.96
C PRO A 34 -14.65 -32.39 0.90
N THR A 35 -14.70 -31.10 0.58
CA THR A 35 -15.26 -30.62 -0.69
C THR A 35 -14.39 -29.49 -1.23
N SER A 36 -14.03 -29.59 -2.51
CA SER A 36 -13.17 -28.64 -3.22
C SER A 36 -13.75 -27.22 -3.14
N PRO A 37 -13.03 -26.23 -2.58
CA PRO A 37 -13.55 -24.87 -2.53
C PRO A 37 -13.33 -24.13 -3.86
N PRO A 38 -14.15 -23.12 -4.17
CA PRO A 38 -13.95 -22.24 -5.33
C PRO A 38 -12.58 -21.53 -5.28
N LEU A 39 -12.07 -21.15 -6.45
CA LEU A 39 -10.75 -20.53 -6.68
C LEU A 39 -10.49 -19.21 -5.91
N SER A 40 -11.45 -18.70 -5.13
CA SER A 40 -11.41 -17.41 -4.40
C SER A 40 -11.27 -17.53 -2.88
N SER A 41 -11.08 -18.74 -2.32
CA SER A 41 -10.85 -18.91 -0.87
C SER A 41 -9.37 -18.66 -0.51
N CYS A 42 -9.08 -17.71 0.39
CA CYS A 42 -7.78 -17.67 1.07
C CYS A 42 -7.66 -18.90 1.96
N ARG A 43 -6.62 -19.72 1.75
CA ARG A 43 -6.44 -20.98 2.48
C ARG A 43 -5.67 -20.73 3.77
N TYR A 44 -6.25 -21.19 4.86
CA TYR A 44 -5.56 -21.44 6.11
C TYR A 44 -4.53 -22.56 5.94
N ASN A 45 -3.27 -22.29 6.29
CA ASN A 45 -2.12 -23.17 6.05
C ASN A 45 -1.99 -23.66 4.58
N GLY A 46 -2.26 -22.78 3.61
CA GLY A 46 -2.13 -23.07 2.19
C GLY A 46 -1.10 -22.18 1.48
N PRO A 47 -0.79 -22.44 0.20
CA PRO A 47 0.10 -21.56 -0.55
C PRO A 47 -0.48 -20.16 -0.68
N ASN A 48 0.41 -19.17 -0.72
CA ASN A 48 0.05 -17.78 -0.99
C ASN A 48 -0.65 -17.65 -2.34
N LEU A 49 -1.63 -16.75 -2.39
CA LEU A 49 -2.29 -16.30 -3.61
C LEU A 49 -1.57 -15.05 -4.12
N VAL A 50 -1.38 -14.95 -5.42
CA VAL A 50 -0.90 -13.70 -6.02
C VAL A 50 -1.94 -13.29 -7.02
N LEU A 51 -2.81 -12.37 -6.61
CA LEU A 51 -3.93 -11.94 -7.44
C LEU A 51 -3.52 -10.76 -8.31
N LYS A 52 -3.96 -10.76 -9.55
CA LYS A 52 -3.86 -9.63 -10.46
C LYS A 52 -5.25 -9.30 -11.00
N TYR A 53 -5.59 -8.02 -11.11
CA TYR A 53 -6.83 -7.65 -11.79
C TYR A 53 -6.71 -7.88 -13.31
N ASP A 54 -7.55 -8.77 -13.84
CA ASP A 54 -7.73 -8.97 -15.27
C ASP A 54 -8.84 -8.04 -15.77
N ARG A 55 -8.46 -7.00 -16.51
CA ARG A 55 -9.39 -5.99 -17.06
C ARG A 55 -10.35 -6.56 -18.10
N ALA A 56 -9.93 -7.58 -18.85
CA ALA A 56 -10.78 -8.22 -19.86
C ALA A 56 -11.86 -9.07 -19.19
N GLN A 57 -11.48 -9.78 -18.11
CA GLN A 57 -12.39 -10.61 -17.34
C GLN A 57 -13.10 -9.86 -16.20
N LYS A 58 -12.71 -8.61 -15.93
CA LYS A 58 -13.19 -7.75 -14.85
C LYS A 58 -13.17 -8.44 -13.47
N ARG A 59 -12.09 -9.19 -13.20
CA ARG A 59 -11.95 -9.97 -11.95
C ARG A 59 -10.50 -10.14 -11.55
N LEU A 60 -10.28 -10.40 -10.26
CA LEU A 60 -8.98 -10.83 -9.74
C LEU A 60 -8.69 -12.28 -10.16
N VAL A 61 -7.49 -12.53 -10.68
CA VAL A 61 -7.01 -13.85 -11.11
C VAL A 61 -5.71 -14.20 -10.41
N ASN A 62 -5.59 -15.43 -9.90
CA ASN A 62 -4.34 -15.90 -9.29
C ASN A 62 -3.31 -16.21 -10.37
N ILE A 63 -2.18 -15.50 -10.35
CA ILE A 63 -1.07 -15.69 -11.31
C ILE A 63 0.04 -16.61 -10.77
N ALA A 64 0.07 -16.85 -9.46
CA ALA A 64 0.95 -17.84 -8.82
C ALA A 64 0.38 -19.26 -8.95
N VAL A 65 0.21 -19.69 -10.20
CA VAL A 65 -0.31 -21.03 -10.56
C VAL A 65 0.66 -22.14 -10.13
N ASP A 66 0.13 -23.35 -9.89
CA ASP A 66 0.93 -24.53 -9.45
C ASP A 66 1.68 -25.18 -10.62
N GLU A 67 2.43 -24.35 -11.35
CA GLU A 67 3.20 -24.76 -12.51
C GLU A 67 4.65 -24.31 -12.33
N ARG A 68 5.60 -25.26 -12.21
CA ARG A 68 7.00 -24.95 -11.87
C ARG A 68 7.72 -24.05 -12.90
N SER A 69 7.23 -24.05 -14.14
CA SER A 69 7.67 -23.17 -15.23
C SER A 69 7.19 -21.74 -15.08
N SER A 70 6.14 -21.49 -14.28
CA SER A 70 5.59 -20.16 -14.07
C SER A 70 6.63 -19.26 -13.40
N PRO A 71 6.81 -18.02 -13.89
CA PRO A 71 7.72 -17.06 -13.26
C PRO A 71 7.27 -16.68 -11.84
N TYR A 72 6.02 -16.98 -11.46
CA TYR A 72 5.43 -16.68 -10.16
C TYR A 72 5.38 -17.87 -9.21
N TYR A 73 5.84 -19.05 -9.63
CA TYR A 73 5.72 -20.28 -8.84
C TYR A 73 6.32 -20.14 -7.43
N ALA A 74 7.45 -19.44 -7.31
CA ALA A 74 8.15 -19.26 -6.03
C ALA A 74 7.33 -18.43 -5.03
N LEU A 75 6.54 -17.46 -5.49
CA LEU A 75 5.70 -16.62 -4.63
C LEU A 75 4.56 -17.40 -3.96
N ARG A 76 4.28 -18.63 -4.38
CA ARG A 76 3.34 -19.51 -3.68
C ARG A 76 3.81 -19.86 -2.27
N ASP A 77 5.12 -19.85 -2.05
CA ASP A 77 5.79 -20.23 -0.79
C ASP A 77 5.05 -21.34 -0.04
N ARG A 78 4.95 -22.53 -0.67
CA ARG A 78 4.02 -23.60 -0.22
C ARG A 78 4.29 -24.11 1.20
N GLN A 79 5.49 -23.87 1.72
CA GLN A 79 5.92 -24.29 3.05
C GLN A 79 5.86 -23.14 4.05
N GLY A 80 5.95 -21.90 3.57
CA GLY A 80 5.68 -20.72 4.36
C GLY A 80 4.21 -20.63 4.78
N ASN A 81 3.99 -19.84 5.81
CA ASN A 81 2.68 -19.43 6.29
C ASN A 81 2.79 -17.93 6.49
N ALA A 82 2.80 -17.21 5.38
CA ALA A 82 3.07 -15.78 5.36
C ALA A 82 1.92 -15.05 6.06
N ILE A 83 2.29 -14.25 7.04
CA ILE A 83 1.38 -13.39 7.79
C ILE A 83 1.77 -11.93 7.69
N GLY A 84 2.75 -11.53 6.88
CA GLY A 84 3.10 -10.13 6.60
C GLY A 84 3.60 -9.99 5.14
N VAL A 85 3.36 -8.85 4.49
CA VAL A 85 3.93 -8.50 3.19
C VAL A 85 4.26 -7.02 3.16
N THR A 86 5.36 -6.70 2.50
CA THR A 86 5.66 -5.35 2.03
C THR A 86 6.43 -5.46 0.72
N ALA A 87 6.37 -4.43 -0.11
CA ALA A 87 7.10 -4.35 -1.35
C ALA A 87 7.86 -3.02 -1.45
N CYS A 88 9.17 -3.11 -1.69
CA CYS A 88 10.02 -1.96 -1.95
C CYS A 88 11.31 -2.34 -2.70
N ASP A 89 11.93 -1.32 -3.29
CA ASP A 89 13.17 -1.42 -4.07
C ASP A 89 14.41 -1.37 -3.15
N ILE A 90 14.85 -2.54 -2.68
CA ILE A 90 15.96 -2.64 -1.70
C ILE A 90 17.31 -2.31 -2.35
N ASP A 91 17.45 -2.61 -3.65
CA ASP A 91 18.70 -2.48 -4.38
C ASP A 91 18.71 -1.37 -5.45
N GLY A 92 17.71 -0.49 -5.43
CA GLY A 92 17.66 0.73 -6.23
C GLY A 92 17.69 0.44 -7.73
N ASP A 93 17.07 -0.65 -8.19
CA ASP A 93 16.99 -1.01 -9.61
C ASP A 93 15.70 -0.52 -10.30
N GLY A 94 14.82 0.14 -9.53
CA GLY A 94 13.54 0.67 -9.97
C GLY A 94 12.40 -0.36 -9.96
N ARG A 95 12.63 -1.57 -9.46
CA ARG A 95 11.63 -2.61 -9.25
C ARG A 95 11.60 -2.99 -7.78
N GLU A 96 10.39 -3.20 -7.28
CA GLU A 96 10.22 -3.64 -5.89
C GLU A 96 10.47 -5.14 -5.74
N GLU A 97 11.22 -5.49 -4.71
CA GLU A 97 11.25 -6.81 -4.11
C GLU A 97 10.04 -7.00 -3.19
N ILE A 98 9.63 -8.24 -2.97
CA ILE A 98 8.50 -8.58 -2.11
C ILE A 98 9.00 -9.37 -0.90
N TYR A 99 8.81 -8.82 0.30
CA TYR A 99 9.14 -9.49 1.54
C TYR A 99 7.93 -10.24 2.10
N PHE A 100 8.04 -11.54 2.35
CA PHE A 100 7.07 -12.31 3.11
C PHE A 100 7.56 -12.55 4.52
N LEU A 101 6.78 -12.06 5.48
CA LEU A 101 6.97 -12.34 6.89
C LEU A 101 6.27 -13.67 7.21
N ASN A 102 7.05 -14.65 7.63
CA ASN A 102 6.66 -16.03 7.89
C ASN A 102 6.82 -16.33 9.38
N THR A 103 5.70 -16.41 10.09
CA THR A 103 5.71 -16.74 11.53
C THR A 103 5.49 -18.25 11.78
N ASN A 104 4.91 -18.95 10.80
CA ASN A 104 4.64 -20.39 10.86
C ASN A 104 3.96 -20.84 12.16
N ASN A 105 4.64 -21.60 13.01
CA ASN A 105 4.07 -22.22 14.22
C ASN A 105 4.39 -21.46 15.52
N ALA A 106 5.07 -20.33 15.46
CA ALA A 106 5.45 -19.57 16.65
C ALA A 106 4.45 -18.43 16.90
N PHE A 107 3.98 -18.23 18.14
CA PHE A 107 3.25 -16.99 18.47
C PHE A 107 4.22 -15.84 18.79
N SER A 108 5.37 -16.18 19.40
CA SER A 108 6.41 -15.29 19.88
C SER A 108 7.78 -15.97 19.85
N GLY A 109 8.86 -15.20 19.87
CA GLY A 109 10.23 -15.72 19.91
C GLY A 109 10.65 -16.40 18.61
N VAL A 110 11.27 -17.58 18.69
CA VAL A 110 11.87 -18.28 17.53
C VAL A 110 10.81 -19.00 16.70
N ALA A 111 10.84 -18.78 15.39
CA ALA A 111 10.07 -19.48 14.38
C ALA A 111 10.86 -20.65 13.77
N THR A 112 10.16 -21.60 13.15
CA THR A 112 10.77 -22.78 12.50
C THR A 112 10.97 -22.62 10.99
N TYR A 113 10.48 -21.53 10.42
CA TYR A 113 10.59 -21.18 9.01
C TYR A 113 11.01 -19.72 8.92
N THR A 114 11.92 -19.41 8.02
CA THR A 114 12.39 -18.02 7.87
C THR A 114 11.42 -17.21 7.03
N ASP A 115 11.52 -15.90 7.19
CA ASP A 115 11.01 -14.95 6.22
C ASP A 115 11.65 -15.17 4.83
N LYS A 116 11.01 -14.58 3.81
CA LYS A 116 11.43 -14.67 2.40
C LYS A 116 11.50 -13.29 1.79
N LEU A 117 12.48 -13.05 0.92
CA LEU A 117 12.57 -11.82 0.13
C LEU A 117 12.70 -12.21 -1.33
N PHE A 118 11.66 -11.91 -2.11
CA PHE A 118 11.62 -12.29 -3.51
C PHE A 118 12.07 -11.14 -4.40
N LYS A 119 13.09 -11.40 -5.22
CA LYS A 119 13.51 -10.52 -6.31
C LYS A 119 13.15 -11.14 -7.65
N PHE A 120 12.70 -10.31 -8.59
CA PHE A 120 12.52 -10.77 -9.96
C PHE A 120 13.85 -10.71 -10.72
N ARG A 121 14.47 -11.86 -10.95
CA ARG A 121 15.68 -12.01 -11.77
C ARG A 121 15.58 -13.28 -12.61
N ASN A 122 16.39 -13.42 -13.66
CA ASN A 122 16.34 -14.60 -14.55
C ASN A 122 14.93 -14.90 -15.13
N ASN A 123 14.11 -13.86 -15.31
CA ASN A 123 12.71 -13.94 -15.75
C ASN A 123 11.75 -14.67 -14.81
N ARG A 124 12.05 -14.73 -13.52
CA ARG A 124 11.21 -15.36 -12.50
C ARG A 124 11.41 -14.69 -11.14
N TRP A 125 10.49 -14.91 -10.22
CA TRP A 125 10.68 -14.57 -8.82
C TRP A 125 11.56 -15.62 -8.14
N GLU A 126 12.59 -15.16 -7.44
CA GLU A 126 13.55 -15.99 -6.69
C GLU A 126 13.73 -15.42 -5.28
N ASP A 127 13.80 -16.29 -4.28
CA ASP A 127 14.06 -15.91 -2.89
C ASP A 127 15.54 -15.62 -2.68
N ILE A 128 15.90 -14.35 -2.52
CA ILE A 128 17.28 -13.90 -2.35
C ILE A 128 17.80 -14.10 -0.91
N LEU A 129 16.94 -14.33 0.09
CA LEU A 129 17.39 -14.72 1.43
C LEU A 129 17.99 -16.14 1.43
N SER A 130 17.63 -16.97 0.45
CA SER A 130 18.21 -18.30 0.25
C SER A 130 19.50 -18.31 -0.58
N ASP A 131 19.98 -17.16 -1.05
CA ASP A 131 21.28 -17.08 -1.74
C ASP A 131 22.42 -17.40 -0.76
N GLU A 132 23.45 -18.09 -1.25
CA GLU A 132 24.58 -18.55 -0.43
C GLU A 132 25.21 -17.41 0.39
N VAL A 133 25.35 -16.22 -0.19
CA VAL A 133 25.89 -15.04 0.49
C VAL A 133 25.01 -14.60 1.68
N ASN A 134 23.69 -14.65 1.53
CA ASN A 134 22.75 -14.21 2.57
C ASN A 134 22.53 -15.29 3.63
N VAL A 135 22.57 -16.56 3.24
CA VAL A 135 22.60 -17.70 4.17
C VAL A 135 23.87 -17.64 5.04
N ALA A 136 25.04 -17.41 4.45
CA ALA A 136 26.30 -17.30 5.18
C ALA A 136 26.31 -16.10 6.15
N ARG A 137 25.55 -15.05 5.85
CA ARG A 137 25.40 -13.85 6.68
C ARG A 137 24.31 -13.98 7.75
N GLY A 138 23.45 -15.00 7.69
CA GLY A 138 22.40 -15.25 8.69
C GLY A 138 21.34 -14.15 8.79
N VAL A 139 21.04 -13.48 7.68
CA VAL A 139 20.17 -12.27 7.65
C VAL A 139 18.68 -12.57 7.59
N ALA A 140 18.29 -13.80 7.24
CA ALA A 140 16.89 -14.18 7.21
C ALA A 140 16.33 -14.24 8.64
N SER A 141 15.26 -13.48 8.91
CA SER A 141 14.61 -13.50 10.22
C SER A 141 14.12 -14.91 10.56
N LEU A 142 14.46 -15.36 11.76
CA LEU A 142 14.05 -16.65 12.36
C LEU A 142 13.08 -16.43 13.52
N PHE A 143 12.40 -15.29 13.57
CA PHE A 143 11.55 -14.90 14.69
C PHE A 143 10.10 -14.73 14.27
N ALA A 144 9.21 -14.77 15.26
CA ALA A 144 7.77 -14.57 15.06
C ALA A 144 7.46 -13.10 14.77
N GLY A 145 7.63 -12.70 13.51
CA GLY A 145 7.28 -11.37 13.01
C GLY A 145 5.77 -11.11 13.05
N ARG A 146 5.39 -9.83 13.13
CA ARG A 146 4.00 -9.39 13.30
C ARG A 146 3.65 -8.10 12.59
N SER A 147 4.61 -7.43 11.98
CA SER A 147 4.35 -6.50 10.89
C SER A 147 5.67 -6.19 10.21
N VAL A 148 5.58 -5.63 9.02
CA VAL A 148 6.72 -5.29 8.20
C VAL A 148 6.44 -3.99 7.45
N ALA A 149 7.47 -3.17 7.26
CA ALA A 149 7.37 -1.91 6.54
C ALA A 149 8.69 -1.57 5.83
N CYS A 150 8.59 -0.88 4.70
CA CYS A 150 9.71 -0.30 3.97
C CYS A 150 10.09 1.07 4.52
N VAL A 151 11.40 1.31 4.68
CA VAL A 151 11.95 2.54 5.27
C VAL A 151 13.07 3.07 4.39
N ASP A 152 12.90 4.24 3.76
CA ASP A 152 14.03 4.97 3.16
C ASP A 152 14.72 5.81 4.24
N ARG A 153 15.44 5.13 5.15
CA ARG A 153 16.00 5.77 6.34
C ARG A 153 17.09 6.80 6.03
N THR A 154 17.74 6.70 4.87
CA THR A 154 18.85 7.58 4.45
C THR A 154 18.44 8.61 3.40
N GLY A 155 17.21 8.57 2.88
CA GLY A 155 16.78 9.39 1.74
C GLY A 155 17.42 8.97 0.41
N SER A 156 17.99 7.78 0.34
CA SER A 156 18.73 7.34 -0.83
C SER A 156 17.83 6.91 -1.99
N GLY A 157 16.53 6.68 -1.75
CA GLY A 157 15.63 6.00 -2.67
C GLY A 157 15.80 4.48 -2.71
N ARG A 158 16.69 3.91 -1.88
CA ARG A 158 16.76 2.47 -1.56
C ARG A 158 16.12 2.25 -0.20
N TYR A 159 15.45 1.12 -0.04
CA TYR A 159 14.67 0.83 1.16
C TYR A 159 15.36 -0.18 2.07
N SER A 160 15.24 0.04 3.37
CA SER A 160 15.39 -1.00 4.40
C SER A 160 14.02 -1.62 4.70
N ILE A 161 13.98 -2.85 5.18
CA ILE A 161 12.77 -3.56 5.60
C ILE A 161 12.80 -3.66 7.13
N TYR A 162 11.94 -2.89 7.79
CA TYR A 162 11.74 -2.98 9.24
C TYR A 162 10.77 -4.12 9.56
N ILE A 163 11.14 -4.96 10.52
CA ILE A 163 10.37 -6.13 10.95
C ILE A 163 10.06 -5.96 12.43
N ALA A 164 8.77 -5.78 12.74
CA ALA A 164 8.28 -5.78 14.12
C ALA A 164 8.09 -7.23 14.57
N ASN A 165 8.94 -7.69 15.48
CA ASN A 165 8.90 -9.05 16.00
C ASN A 165 8.07 -9.11 17.28
N TYR A 166 7.46 -10.27 17.55
CA TYR A 166 6.90 -10.56 18.86
C TYR A 166 7.96 -11.24 19.72
N ALA A 167 8.72 -10.41 20.43
CA ALA A 167 9.77 -10.89 21.32
C ALA A 167 9.21 -11.72 22.48
N TYR A 168 10.02 -12.66 22.97
CA TYR A 168 9.79 -13.33 24.24
C TYR A 168 11.01 -13.17 25.13
N GLY A 169 10.90 -12.34 26.17
CA GLY A 169 12.06 -11.90 26.94
C GLY A 169 13.06 -11.18 26.02
N ASN A 170 14.31 -11.64 26.01
CA ASN A 170 15.38 -11.08 25.17
C ASN A 170 15.60 -11.87 23.87
N VAL A 171 14.57 -12.57 23.37
CA VAL A 171 14.63 -13.39 22.16
C VAL A 171 13.69 -12.81 21.10
N GLY A 172 14.21 -12.61 19.89
CA GLY A 172 13.47 -12.06 18.75
C GLY A 172 13.29 -10.54 18.83
N PRO A 173 14.38 -9.75 18.82
CA PRO A 173 14.27 -8.30 18.71
C PRO A 173 13.70 -7.90 17.34
N ASP A 174 13.19 -6.68 17.24
CA ASP A 174 12.91 -6.06 15.94
C ASP A 174 14.17 -6.02 15.07
N ALA A 175 13.99 -6.17 13.76
CA ALA A 175 15.06 -6.22 12.78
C ALA A 175 14.90 -5.14 11.70
N LEU A 176 15.99 -4.78 11.03
CA LEU A 176 16.00 -3.79 9.95
C LEU A 176 16.98 -4.26 8.88
N ILE A 177 16.45 -4.93 7.86
CA ILE A 177 17.25 -5.58 6.81
C ILE A 177 17.44 -4.59 5.65
N GLU A 178 18.66 -4.42 5.18
CA GLU A 178 18.98 -3.59 4.02
C GLU A 178 20.07 -4.20 3.15
N MET A 179 20.25 -3.64 1.94
CA MET A 179 21.40 -3.95 1.10
C MET A 179 22.69 -3.50 1.78
N ASP A 180 23.70 -4.39 1.78
CA ASP A 180 25.09 -4.06 2.08
C ASP A 180 25.79 -3.65 0.78
N PRO A 181 26.08 -2.34 0.55
CA PRO A 181 26.70 -1.88 -0.68
C PRO A 181 28.15 -2.35 -0.85
N GLU A 182 28.88 -2.62 0.24
CA GLU A 182 30.28 -3.03 0.19
C GLU A 182 30.42 -4.51 -0.18
N ALA A 183 29.43 -5.30 0.18
CA ALA A 183 29.39 -6.73 -0.08
C ALA A 183 28.58 -7.14 -1.31
N SER A 184 27.79 -6.23 -1.86
CA SER A 184 27.00 -6.47 -3.07
C SER A 184 27.81 -6.25 -4.33
N ASP A 185 27.62 -7.11 -5.32
CA ASP A 185 28.10 -6.93 -6.69
C ASP A 185 26.92 -7.16 -7.63
N LEU A 186 26.11 -6.11 -7.80
CA LEU A 186 24.91 -6.13 -8.63
C LEU A 186 25.23 -6.42 -10.10
N SER A 187 26.44 -6.09 -10.57
CA SER A 187 26.88 -6.39 -11.94
C SER A 187 27.02 -7.90 -12.19
N ARG A 188 27.29 -8.66 -11.12
CA ARG A 188 27.30 -10.13 -11.10
C ARG A 188 26.01 -10.75 -10.58
N GLY A 189 25.00 -9.93 -10.27
CA GLY A 189 23.73 -10.38 -9.68
C GLY A 189 23.84 -10.81 -8.22
N ILE A 190 24.91 -10.42 -7.51
CA ILE A 190 25.13 -10.70 -6.10
C ILE A 190 24.55 -9.54 -5.29
N LEU A 191 23.44 -9.80 -4.59
CA LEU A 191 22.82 -8.85 -3.67
C LEU A 191 23.02 -9.36 -2.23
N ALA A 192 23.97 -8.74 -1.53
CA ALA A 192 24.26 -9.05 -0.14
C ALA A 192 23.43 -8.17 0.78
N LEU A 193 22.81 -8.77 1.78
CA LEU A 193 21.98 -8.09 2.78
C LEU A 193 22.69 -8.08 4.13
N ARG A 194 22.19 -7.23 5.04
CA ARG A 194 22.59 -7.17 6.44
C ARG A 194 21.45 -6.66 7.31
N ASP A 195 21.41 -7.09 8.57
CA ASP A 195 20.53 -6.51 9.59
C ASP A 195 21.27 -5.38 10.31
N VAL A 196 20.70 -4.17 10.29
CA VAL A 196 21.25 -2.96 10.88
C VAL A 196 20.40 -2.42 12.04
N ALA A 197 19.44 -3.18 12.58
CA ALA A 197 18.52 -2.67 13.59
C ALA A 197 19.22 -2.10 14.84
N ALA A 198 20.27 -2.78 15.30
CA ALA A 198 21.06 -2.33 16.46
C ALA A 198 21.86 -1.05 16.14
N GLU A 199 22.50 -0.99 14.97
CA GLU A 199 23.25 0.19 14.48
C GLU A 199 22.32 1.39 14.31
N ALA A 200 21.13 1.18 13.72
CA ALA A 200 20.14 2.21 13.49
C ALA A 200 19.40 2.64 14.77
N GLY A 201 19.50 1.88 15.87
CA GLY A 201 18.85 2.21 17.15
C GLY A 201 17.37 1.81 17.24
N VAL A 202 16.92 0.86 16.42
CA VAL A 202 15.52 0.38 16.36
C VAL A 202 15.33 -1.04 16.88
N SER A 203 16.41 -1.74 17.26
CA SER A 203 16.35 -3.09 17.85
C SER A 203 15.69 -3.07 19.23
N LYS A 204 14.39 -3.38 19.30
CA LYS A 204 13.61 -3.45 20.55
C LYS A 204 13.09 -4.85 20.81
N TYR A 205 12.77 -5.13 22.08
CA TYR A 205 12.19 -6.40 22.53
C TYR A 205 10.78 -6.12 23.06
N THR A 206 9.76 -6.30 22.22
CA THR A 206 8.36 -6.05 22.58
C THR A 206 7.41 -6.99 21.83
N GLY A 207 6.12 -6.92 22.10
CA GLY A 207 5.09 -7.57 21.30
C GLY A 207 4.74 -6.73 20.07
N GLY A 208 5.60 -6.68 19.05
CA GLY A 208 5.41 -5.85 17.87
C GLY A 208 4.05 -6.10 17.17
N ARG A 209 3.42 -5.02 16.72
CA ARG A 209 2.16 -5.02 15.96
C ARG A 209 2.29 -4.07 14.77
N GLY A 210 1.30 -3.21 14.51
CA GLY A 210 1.28 -2.36 13.32
C GLY A 210 2.49 -1.44 13.24
N VAL A 211 2.88 -1.16 12.00
CA VAL A 211 4.00 -0.28 11.70
C VAL A 211 3.57 0.65 10.59
N SER A 212 3.83 1.95 10.77
CA SER A 212 3.72 2.92 9.69
C SER A 212 4.94 3.81 9.61
N VAL A 213 5.27 4.22 8.39
CA VAL A 213 6.51 4.94 8.06
C VAL A 213 6.17 6.18 7.27
N GLY A 214 6.67 7.33 7.72
CA GLY A 214 6.44 8.62 7.08
C GLY A 214 7.12 9.77 7.84
N PRO A 215 7.03 11.01 7.34
CA PRO A 215 7.60 12.18 8.00
C PRO A 215 6.69 12.65 9.15
N ILE A 216 6.72 11.92 10.27
CA ILE A 216 5.80 12.12 11.40
C ILE A 216 6.26 13.30 12.28
N LEU A 217 7.50 13.24 12.76
CA LEU A 217 8.17 14.28 13.55
C LEU A 217 9.12 15.11 12.69
N SER A 218 9.64 14.49 11.63
CA SER A 218 10.54 15.07 10.65
C SER A 218 9.78 15.86 9.59
N SER A 219 10.43 16.84 8.97
CA SER A 219 9.83 17.60 7.86
C SER A 219 9.69 16.77 6.57
N SER A 220 10.57 15.78 6.41
CA SER A 220 10.72 14.96 5.19
C SER A 220 11.29 13.56 5.46
N ALA A 221 12.28 13.43 6.36
CA ALA A 221 12.89 12.13 6.67
C ALA A 221 11.85 11.09 7.18
N SER A 222 12.07 9.82 6.85
CA SER A 222 11.20 8.73 7.30
C SER A 222 11.40 8.44 8.79
N ASP A 223 10.39 8.74 9.60
CA ASP A 223 10.22 8.25 10.96
C ASP A 223 9.41 6.95 10.95
N ILE A 224 9.45 6.19 12.05
CA ILE A 224 8.72 4.91 12.17
C ILE A 224 7.86 4.95 13.42
N PHE A 225 6.55 4.72 13.28
CA PHE A 225 5.63 4.52 14.40
C PHE A 225 5.27 3.04 14.49
N CYS A 226 5.41 2.47 15.69
CA CYS A 226 5.13 1.07 15.96
C CYS A 226 4.08 0.95 17.07
N ASP A 227 2.96 0.32 16.73
CA ASP A 227 2.00 -0.18 17.70
C ASP A 227 2.55 -1.44 18.37
N ASN A 228 2.36 -1.54 19.67
CA ASN A 228 2.89 -2.65 20.47
C ASN A 228 1.84 -3.27 21.39
N GLU A 229 2.12 -4.51 21.79
CA GLU A 229 1.36 -5.27 22.78
C GLU A 229 2.21 -5.55 24.01
N ASN A 230 1.60 -5.39 25.19
CA ASN A 230 2.25 -5.62 26.50
C ASN A 230 3.43 -4.67 26.76
N GLY A 231 3.36 -3.45 26.23
CA GLY A 231 4.40 -2.44 26.38
C GLY A 231 4.03 -1.14 25.64
N PRO A 232 4.88 -0.11 25.76
CA PRO A 232 4.66 1.15 25.06
C PRO A 232 4.79 1.00 23.54
N ASN A 233 4.02 1.78 22.81
CA ASN A 233 4.25 2.09 21.40
C ASN A 233 5.61 2.80 21.22
N PHE A 234 6.20 2.67 20.04
CA PHE A 234 7.44 3.36 19.68
C PHE A 234 7.20 4.42 18.62
N LEU A 235 7.96 5.51 18.68
CA LEU A 235 8.01 6.53 17.64
C LEU A 235 9.48 6.84 17.41
N PHE A 236 10.09 6.15 16.47
CA PHE A 236 11.48 6.31 16.10
C PHE A 236 11.64 7.55 15.23
N HIS A 237 12.14 8.63 15.83
CA HIS A 237 12.52 9.83 15.13
C HIS A 237 13.86 9.63 14.42
N ASN A 238 13.88 9.84 13.11
CA ASN A 238 15.09 9.81 12.31
C ASN A 238 15.93 11.08 12.56
N ARG A 239 17.19 10.90 12.94
CA ARG A 239 18.10 12.02 13.26
C ARG A 239 18.67 12.71 12.01
N GLY A 240 18.33 12.23 10.81
CA GLY A 240 18.80 12.75 9.53
C GLY A 240 20.06 12.07 8.99
N ASP A 241 20.68 11.19 9.78
CA ASP A 241 21.82 10.35 9.39
C ASP A 241 21.43 8.87 9.19
N GLY A 242 20.13 8.57 9.22
CA GLY A 242 19.59 7.22 9.15
C GLY A 242 19.64 6.43 10.45
N THR A 243 20.06 7.05 11.55
CA THR A 243 19.88 6.52 12.92
C THR A 243 18.64 7.12 13.57
N PHE A 244 18.13 6.42 14.58
CA PHE A 244 16.87 6.73 15.21
C PHE A 244 17.00 6.98 16.72
N VAL A 245 16.05 7.75 17.25
CA VAL A 245 15.79 7.84 18.68
C VAL A 245 14.31 7.63 18.96
N ASP A 246 14.01 6.79 19.93
CA ASP A 246 12.63 6.60 20.39
C ASP A 246 12.13 7.84 21.13
N ALA A 247 11.10 8.47 20.58
CA ALA A 247 10.52 9.74 21.01
C ALA A 247 9.07 9.59 21.51
N ALA A 248 8.50 8.37 21.56
CA ALA A 248 7.07 8.15 21.80
C ALA A 248 6.55 8.83 23.08
N ALA A 249 7.23 8.60 24.21
CA ALA A 249 6.84 9.17 25.49
C ALA A 249 6.94 10.71 25.51
N SER A 250 7.97 11.26 24.85
CA SER A 250 8.16 12.72 24.79
C SER A 250 7.14 13.42 23.89
N ALA A 251 6.67 12.71 22.86
CA ALA A 251 5.63 13.14 21.93
C ALA A 251 4.20 12.89 22.46
N GLY A 252 4.05 12.00 23.45
CA GLY A 252 2.78 11.68 24.12
C GLY A 252 1.96 10.58 23.42
N VAL A 253 2.62 9.65 22.74
CA VAL A 253 2.00 8.57 21.95
C VAL A 253 2.47 7.16 22.32
N ASP A 254 3.10 7.01 23.49
CA ASP A 254 3.62 5.73 23.98
C ASP A 254 2.53 4.78 24.49
N ASP A 255 1.36 5.28 24.89
CA ASP A 255 0.14 4.53 25.29
C ASP A 255 0.40 3.16 25.96
N PRO A 256 1.21 3.08 27.05
CA PRO A 256 1.83 1.85 27.55
C PRO A 256 0.88 0.81 28.15
N HIS A 257 -0.41 1.14 28.25
CA HIS A 257 -1.45 0.30 28.84
C HIS A 257 -2.45 -0.22 27.82
N GLN A 258 -2.21 0.02 26.54
CA GLN A 258 -3.05 -0.46 25.46
C GLN A 258 -2.30 -1.44 24.56
N HIS A 259 -3.03 -1.97 23.58
CA HIS A 259 -2.55 -3.03 22.71
C HIS A 259 -2.80 -2.59 21.27
N GLY A 260 -1.94 -1.72 20.77
CA GLY A 260 -2.04 -1.20 19.41
C GLY A 260 -2.07 -2.33 18.38
N ARG A 261 -2.73 -2.08 17.26
CA ARG A 261 -2.86 -3.05 16.17
C ARG A 261 -2.63 -2.38 14.83
N GLY A 262 -3.63 -1.73 14.27
CA GLY A 262 -3.52 -1.09 12.97
C GLY A 262 -3.32 0.41 13.13
N VAL A 263 -2.43 1.00 12.34
CA VAL A 263 -2.11 2.42 12.30
C VAL A 263 -2.25 2.98 10.87
N ALA A 264 -2.70 4.23 10.75
CA ALA A 264 -2.61 5.01 9.53
C ALA A 264 -2.14 6.44 9.82
N LEU A 265 -1.49 7.05 8.83
CA LEU A 265 -1.01 8.43 8.88
C LEU A 265 -1.81 9.29 7.90
N ALA A 266 -2.25 10.46 8.32
CA ALA A 266 -2.97 11.40 7.46
C ALA A 266 -2.89 12.83 8.00
N ASP A 267 -3.50 13.79 7.29
CA ASP A 267 -3.72 15.15 7.77
C ASP A 267 -5.24 15.35 7.94
N PHE A 268 -5.73 15.12 9.16
CA PHE A 268 -7.17 15.01 9.44
C PHE A 268 -7.84 16.38 9.63
N ASN A 269 -7.07 17.41 9.98
CA ASN A 269 -7.58 18.77 10.17
C ASN A 269 -7.18 19.74 9.02
N ARG A 270 -6.38 19.25 8.05
CA ARG A 270 -5.81 20.00 6.92
C ARG A 270 -4.92 21.16 7.39
N ASP A 271 -4.08 20.91 8.38
CA ASP A 271 -3.10 21.88 8.87
C ASP A 271 -1.68 21.69 8.28
N GLY A 272 -1.52 20.68 7.41
CA GLY A 272 -0.28 20.36 6.73
C GLY A 272 0.68 19.51 7.55
N LYS A 273 0.25 18.99 8.71
CA LYS A 273 1.04 18.09 9.56
C LYS A 273 0.54 16.66 9.47
N VAL A 274 1.39 15.73 9.92
CA VAL A 274 1.09 14.31 9.91
C VAL A 274 0.52 13.91 11.26
N ASP A 275 -0.76 13.56 11.26
CA ASP A 275 -1.52 13.02 12.36
C ASP A 275 -1.44 11.48 12.40
N ILE A 276 -1.80 10.90 13.53
CA ILE A 276 -1.77 9.44 13.75
C ILE A 276 -3.15 8.96 14.15
N VAL A 277 -3.67 7.96 13.47
CA VAL A 277 -4.82 7.18 13.94
C VAL A 277 -4.38 5.74 14.16
N TYR A 278 -4.77 5.14 15.27
CA TYR A 278 -4.62 3.70 15.43
C TYR A 278 -5.73 3.07 16.27
N GLY A 279 -5.90 1.77 16.02
CA GLY A 279 -6.85 0.90 16.68
C GLY A 279 -6.17 0.05 17.73
N ASN A 280 -6.87 -0.16 18.83
CA ASN A 280 -6.43 -0.97 19.95
C ASN A 280 -7.20 -2.30 19.98
N TRP A 281 -6.58 -3.37 20.46
CA TRP A 281 -7.26 -4.64 20.68
C TRP A 281 -8.08 -4.61 21.97
N ASN A 282 -9.39 -4.45 21.85
CA ASN A 282 -10.33 -4.32 22.98
C ASN A 282 -9.98 -3.20 23.98
N GLY A 283 -9.19 -2.23 23.52
CA GLY A 283 -8.88 -0.99 24.23
C GLY A 283 -9.42 0.22 23.46
N PRO A 284 -9.40 1.43 24.06
CA PRO A 284 -9.97 2.60 23.42
C PRO A 284 -9.13 3.06 22.21
N HIS A 285 -9.77 3.30 21.06
CA HIS A 285 -9.08 3.74 19.84
C HIS A 285 -8.61 5.20 19.94
N ARG A 286 -7.57 5.56 19.17
CA ARG A 286 -6.92 6.88 19.24
C ARG A 286 -7.00 7.62 17.92
N LEU A 287 -7.19 8.94 18.00
CA LEU A 287 -7.00 9.85 16.88
C LEU A 287 -6.19 11.05 17.37
N TYR A 288 -4.92 11.09 17.02
CA TYR A 288 -3.96 12.06 17.50
C TYR A 288 -3.70 13.15 16.46
N LEU A 289 -4.01 14.40 16.81
CA LEU A 289 -3.59 15.56 16.01
C LEU A 289 -2.18 16.01 16.40
N GLN A 290 -1.35 16.31 15.41
CA GLN A 290 -0.02 16.84 15.61
C GLN A 290 -0.06 18.31 16.02
N MET A 291 0.45 18.59 17.21
CA MET A 291 0.61 19.92 17.76
C MET A 291 2.08 20.29 17.74
N SER A 292 2.39 21.52 17.32
CA SER A 292 3.76 22.05 17.38
C SER A 292 3.74 23.29 18.24
N ALA A 293 4.36 23.23 19.41
CA ALA A 293 4.49 24.36 20.31
C ALA A 293 5.97 24.53 20.69
N HIS A 294 6.51 25.72 20.50
CA HIS A 294 7.91 26.05 20.85
C HIS A 294 8.95 25.09 20.24
N GLY A 295 8.75 24.65 19.00
CA GLY A 295 9.68 23.76 18.30
C GLY A 295 9.67 22.31 18.77
N LYS A 296 8.74 21.92 19.65
CA LYS A 296 8.52 20.52 20.04
C LYS A 296 7.21 20.01 19.43
N VAL A 297 7.30 18.87 18.77
CA VAL A 297 6.13 18.13 18.27
C VAL A 297 5.55 17.31 19.42
N ARG A 298 4.23 17.40 19.59
CA ARG A 298 3.43 16.61 20.53
C ARG A 298 2.14 16.21 19.86
N PHE A 299 1.48 15.21 20.41
CA PHE A 299 0.19 14.77 19.91
C PHE A 299 -0.90 14.96 20.96
N ARG A 300 -2.10 15.28 20.48
CA ARG A 300 -3.30 15.39 21.32
C ARG A 300 -4.38 14.47 20.78
N ASP A 301 -4.86 13.57 21.63
CA ASP A 301 -5.99 12.68 21.30
C ASP A 301 -7.28 13.50 21.22
N ILE A 302 -7.99 13.37 20.10
CA ILE A 302 -9.28 14.01 19.84
C ILE A 302 -10.41 12.99 19.63
N ALA A 303 -10.14 11.70 19.89
CA ALA A 303 -11.14 10.65 19.73
C ALA A 303 -12.42 10.96 20.53
N SER A 304 -13.57 10.98 19.85
CA SER A 304 -14.87 11.11 20.50
C SER A 304 -15.20 9.84 21.31
N PRO A 305 -16.12 9.88 22.29
CA PRO A 305 -16.54 8.68 23.02
C PRO A 305 -17.05 7.54 22.13
N LYS A 306 -17.64 7.87 20.97
CA LYS A 306 -18.11 6.88 20.00
C LYS A 306 -16.94 6.29 19.23
N PHE A 307 -15.98 7.12 18.82
CA PHE A 307 -14.79 6.69 18.09
C PHE A 307 -13.89 5.80 18.96
N SER A 308 -13.63 6.21 20.21
CA SER A 308 -12.79 5.47 21.15
C SER A 308 -13.43 4.22 21.75
N MET A 309 -14.67 3.88 21.39
CA MET A 309 -15.34 2.68 21.89
C MET A 309 -14.51 1.42 21.57
N PRO A 310 -14.12 0.62 22.57
CA PRO A 310 -13.26 -0.55 22.36
C PRO A 310 -13.85 -1.60 21.40
N SER A 311 -12.99 -2.14 20.54
CA SER A 311 -13.29 -3.28 19.67
C SER A 311 -11.99 -4.03 19.30
N PRO A 312 -12.03 -5.29 18.83
CA PRO A 312 -10.85 -6.05 18.45
C PRO A 312 -10.34 -5.65 17.05
N VAL A 313 -9.87 -4.41 16.91
CA VAL A 313 -9.33 -3.90 15.64
C VAL A 313 -8.09 -4.67 15.22
N ARG A 314 -7.98 -4.99 13.94
CA ARG A 314 -6.76 -5.50 13.30
C ARG A 314 -6.12 -4.43 12.44
N THR A 315 -6.88 -3.86 11.51
CA THR A 315 -6.38 -2.92 10.52
C THR A 315 -7.14 -1.60 10.63
N VAL A 316 -6.40 -0.51 10.46
CA VAL A 316 -6.96 0.83 10.34
C VAL A 316 -6.58 1.37 8.98
N ILE A 317 -7.55 1.96 8.29
CA ILE A 317 -7.38 2.53 6.95
C ILE A 317 -7.89 3.96 7.00
N ALA A 318 -7.12 4.91 6.45
CA ALA A 318 -7.55 6.28 6.23
C ALA A 318 -7.62 6.55 4.72
N ALA A 319 -8.80 6.86 4.19
CA ALA A 319 -9.03 7.03 2.75
C ALA A 319 -10.23 7.95 2.47
N ASP A 320 -10.23 8.62 1.32
CA ASP A 320 -11.35 9.42 0.82
C ASP A 320 -12.17 8.54 -0.13
N PHE A 321 -13.16 7.81 0.40
CA PHE A 321 -13.84 6.74 -0.34
C PHE A 321 -14.86 7.26 -1.35
N ASP A 322 -15.48 8.41 -1.08
CA ASP A 322 -16.51 9.02 -1.92
C ASP A 322 -16.03 10.28 -2.65
N ASN A 323 -14.72 10.49 -2.69
CA ASN A 323 -14.08 11.59 -3.38
C ASN A 323 -14.60 12.98 -2.95
N ASP A 324 -15.07 13.12 -1.71
CA ASP A 324 -15.75 14.33 -1.22
C ASP A 324 -14.82 15.36 -0.58
N GLN A 325 -13.51 15.06 -0.53
CA GLN A 325 -12.41 15.81 0.08
C GLN A 325 -12.15 15.52 1.56
N GLU A 326 -13.08 14.88 2.26
CA GLU A 326 -12.88 14.44 3.64
C GLU A 326 -12.23 13.05 3.67
N LEU A 327 -11.58 12.75 4.80
CA LEU A 327 -11.01 11.42 5.02
C LEU A 327 -11.96 10.62 5.89
N GLU A 328 -12.23 9.40 5.46
CA GLU A 328 -12.81 8.37 6.30
C GLU A 328 -11.72 7.52 6.97
N ILE A 329 -12.05 7.03 8.15
CA ILE A 329 -11.29 6.03 8.92
C ILE A 329 -12.14 4.76 8.99
N PHE A 330 -11.61 3.66 8.45
CA PHE A 330 -12.22 2.34 8.52
C PHE A 330 -11.47 1.47 9.53
N PHE A 331 -12.22 0.91 10.48
CA PHE A 331 -11.74 -0.07 11.45
C PHE A 331 -12.18 -1.47 11.04
N ASN A 332 -11.20 -2.31 10.70
CA ASN A 332 -11.40 -3.70 10.38
C ASN A 332 -11.28 -4.57 11.64
N ASN A 333 -12.37 -5.21 12.04
CA ASN A 333 -12.49 -5.95 13.29
C ASN A 333 -12.37 -7.46 13.12
N PHE A 334 -11.80 -8.09 14.16
CA PHE A 334 -11.71 -9.54 14.29
C PHE A 334 -12.59 -10.08 15.42
N ALA A 335 -13.67 -10.75 15.07
CA ALA A 335 -14.56 -11.48 15.93
C ALA A 335 -14.01 -12.88 16.19
N HIS A 336 -13.35 -13.04 17.33
CA HIS A 336 -12.89 -14.35 17.78
C HIS A 336 -13.99 -15.13 18.52
N ARG A 337 -14.60 -14.48 19.53
CA ARG A 337 -15.53 -15.11 20.50
C ARG A 337 -16.93 -14.52 20.45
N SER A 338 -17.06 -13.31 19.91
CA SER A 338 -18.31 -12.58 19.84
C SER A 338 -18.30 -11.70 18.59
N PRO A 339 -19.45 -11.52 17.92
CA PRO A 339 -19.55 -10.67 16.74
C PRO A 339 -18.98 -9.27 17.01
N SER A 340 -18.21 -8.76 16.07
CA SER A 340 -17.68 -7.41 16.12
C SER A 340 -17.64 -6.84 14.71
N ALA A 341 -18.61 -6.00 14.39
CA ALA A 341 -18.74 -5.39 13.07
C ALA A 341 -17.58 -4.43 12.79
N ASN A 342 -17.22 -4.29 11.52
CA ASN A 342 -16.36 -3.21 11.07
C ASN A 342 -17.05 -1.85 11.29
N ARG A 343 -16.26 -0.78 11.37
CA ARG A 343 -16.77 0.58 11.65
C ARG A 343 -16.15 1.58 10.69
N LEU A 344 -16.91 2.61 10.32
CA LEU A 344 -16.48 3.65 9.40
C LEU A 344 -16.78 5.01 10.03
N PHE A 345 -15.82 5.93 9.97
CA PHE A 345 -15.99 7.28 10.48
C PHE A 345 -15.52 8.29 9.46
N ARG A 346 -16.27 9.36 9.24
CA ARG A 346 -15.82 10.53 8.50
C ARG A 346 -15.23 11.55 9.46
N VAL A 347 -14.08 12.12 9.07
CA VAL A 347 -13.44 13.22 9.80
C VAL A 347 -13.65 14.51 9.02
N ILE A 348 -14.57 15.34 9.50
CA ILE A 348 -15.02 16.55 8.82
C ILE A 348 -14.25 17.75 9.38
N ARG A 349 -13.52 18.45 8.51
CA ARG A 349 -12.75 19.63 8.89
C ARG A 349 -13.64 20.75 9.45
N ARG A 350 -13.12 21.48 10.46
CA ARG A 350 -13.68 22.75 10.94
C ARG A 350 -12.60 23.83 10.94
N GLU A 351 -12.94 25.04 10.48
CA GLU A 351 -11.96 26.12 10.29
C GLU A 351 -11.34 26.62 11.61
N HIS A 352 -12.08 26.55 12.72
CA HIS A 352 -11.69 27.09 14.02
C HIS A 352 -11.86 26.11 15.18
N GLY A 353 -11.58 24.83 14.95
CA GLY A 353 -11.61 23.84 16.01
C GLY A 353 -11.27 22.45 15.52
N ASP A 354 -11.32 21.49 16.44
CA ASP A 354 -11.08 20.08 16.14
C ASP A 354 -12.06 19.60 15.07
N PRO A 355 -11.68 18.69 14.17
CA PRO A 355 -12.62 18.12 13.22
C PRO A 355 -13.80 17.42 13.92
N LEU A 356 -14.94 17.38 13.26
CA LEU A 356 -16.08 16.57 13.72
C LEU A 356 -15.87 15.13 13.26
N ILE A 357 -16.10 14.17 14.16
CA ILE A 357 -16.00 12.75 13.87
C ILE A 357 -17.41 12.16 13.82
N GLU A 358 -17.85 11.77 12.63
CA GLU A 358 -19.17 11.19 12.39
C GLU A 358 -19.04 9.70 12.05
N GLU A 359 -19.76 8.82 12.75
CA GLU A 359 -19.80 7.39 12.38
C GLU A 359 -20.81 7.18 11.27
N LEU A 360 -20.36 6.55 10.19
CA LEU A 360 -21.14 6.20 9.01
C LEU A 360 -21.51 4.73 9.02
N ASN A 361 -22.49 4.35 8.20
CA ASN A 361 -22.77 2.95 7.91
C ASN A 361 -21.86 2.48 6.76
N PRO A 362 -20.95 1.50 6.99
CA PRO A 362 -20.07 0.97 5.94
C PRO A 362 -20.79 0.11 4.89
N GLY A 363 -22.10 -0.10 5.01
CA GLY A 363 -22.88 -0.91 4.06
C GLY A 363 -22.50 -2.38 4.15
N ASP A 364 -22.24 -3.02 3.01
CA ASP A 364 -21.84 -4.44 2.96
C ASP A 364 -20.52 -4.69 3.69
N ALA A 365 -19.63 -3.69 3.76
CA ALA A 365 -18.38 -3.76 4.50
C ALA A 365 -18.57 -3.76 6.03
N LEU A 366 -19.82 -3.68 6.53
CA LEU A 366 -20.13 -3.84 7.95
C LEU A 366 -19.66 -5.19 8.50
N GLU A 367 -19.78 -6.26 7.70
CA GLU A 367 -19.45 -7.65 8.05
C GLU A 367 -19.68 -7.95 9.55
N PRO A 368 -20.94 -8.14 9.99
CA PRO A 368 -21.28 -8.13 11.42
C PRO A 368 -20.60 -9.24 12.23
N GLU A 369 -20.23 -10.34 11.57
CA GLU A 369 -19.45 -11.42 12.17
C GLU A 369 -17.94 -11.13 12.21
N GLY A 370 -17.47 -9.97 11.75
CA GLY A 370 -16.10 -9.45 11.68
C GLY A 370 -15.01 -10.51 11.64
N ARG A 371 -14.35 -10.77 10.51
CA ARG A 371 -13.26 -11.77 10.49
C ARG A 371 -12.00 -11.25 9.83
N GLY A 372 -11.88 -9.93 9.78
CA GLY A 372 -10.81 -9.26 9.09
C GLY A 372 -9.48 -9.49 9.76
N THR A 373 -8.48 -9.85 8.97
CA THR A 373 -7.10 -10.04 9.43
C THR A 373 -6.13 -9.04 8.80
N GLY A 374 -6.55 -8.36 7.75
CA GLY A 374 -5.79 -7.42 6.94
C GLY A 374 -6.73 -6.71 5.97
N GLY A 375 -6.39 -5.47 5.59
CA GLY A 375 -7.21 -4.69 4.69
C GLY A 375 -6.40 -3.65 3.94
N VAL A 376 -6.73 -3.43 2.67
CA VAL A 376 -6.09 -2.42 1.83
C VAL A 376 -7.12 -1.67 1.00
N VAL A 377 -6.77 -0.45 0.60
CA VAL A 377 -7.53 0.34 -0.36
C VAL A 377 -6.73 0.55 -1.63
N THR A 378 -7.41 0.47 -2.77
CA THR A 378 -6.82 0.70 -4.08
C THR A 378 -7.90 0.95 -5.12
N ASP A 379 -7.64 1.82 -6.08
CA ASP A 379 -8.44 1.88 -7.32
C ASP A 379 -7.79 0.93 -8.34
N PHE A 380 -8.12 -0.36 -8.22
CA PHE A 380 -7.48 -1.44 -8.98
C PHE A 380 -8.04 -1.58 -10.39
N ASP A 381 -9.29 -1.15 -10.62
CA ASP A 381 -9.93 -1.17 -11.93
C ASP A 381 -9.79 0.15 -12.71
N GLY A 382 -9.24 1.18 -12.09
CA GLY A 382 -8.86 2.45 -12.71
C GLY A 382 -10.04 3.35 -13.03
N ASP A 383 -11.15 3.21 -12.31
CA ASP A 383 -12.35 4.04 -12.47
C ASP A 383 -12.32 5.33 -11.63
N GLY A 384 -11.33 5.46 -10.73
CA GLY A 384 -11.13 6.61 -9.87
C GLY A 384 -11.85 6.55 -8.52
N MET A 385 -12.53 5.45 -8.24
CA MET A 385 -13.10 5.15 -6.93
C MET A 385 -12.17 4.19 -6.19
N LEU A 386 -11.91 4.46 -4.91
CA LEU A 386 -11.13 3.52 -4.11
C LEU A 386 -11.99 2.29 -3.75
N ASP A 387 -11.47 1.11 -4.05
CA ASP A 387 -12.03 -0.17 -3.62
C ASP A 387 -11.39 -0.61 -2.30
N LEU A 388 -12.20 -1.21 -1.42
CA LEU A 388 -11.76 -1.81 -0.17
C LEU A 388 -11.63 -3.33 -0.33
N ILE A 389 -10.47 -3.87 0.04
CA ILE A 389 -10.21 -5.31 -0.02
C ILE A 389 -9.85 -5.81 1.38
N LEU A 390 -10.62 -6.78 1.89
CA LEU A 390 -10.43 -7.36 3.22
C LEU A 390 -10.03 -8.83 3.12
N SER A 391 -8.91 -9.17 3.76
CA SER A 391 -8.52 -10.55 3.96
C SER A 391 -9.16 -11.12 5.21
N HIS A 392 -9.55 -12.39 5.12
CA HIS A 392 -10.16 -13.15 6.20
C HIS A 392 -9.35 -14.38 6.51
N GLY A 393 -9.68 -15.00 7.64
CA GLY A 393 -9.16 -16.30 8.02
C GLY A 393 -8.00 -16.17 9.01
N GLU A 394 -8.27 -16.50 10.26
CA GLU A 394 -7.26 -16.71 11.31
C GLU A 394 -7.40 -18.10 11.94
N SER A 395 -8.54 -18.78 11.77
CA SER A 395 -8.75 -20.11 12.35
C SER A 395 -9.25 -21.14 11.32
N MET A 396 -9.67 -20.66 10.15
CA MET A 396 -10.11 -21.48 9.03
C MET A 396 -9.99 -20.69 7.72
N ALA A 397 -10.03 -21.40 6.60
CA ALA A 397 -10.02 -20.78 5.27
C ALA A 397 -11.29 -19.95 5.06
N GLN A 398 -11.13 -18.72 4.54
CA GLN A 398 -12.22 -17.78 4.32
C GLN A 398 -12.01 -16.99 3.03
N PRO A 399 -13.08 -16.58 2.34
CA PRO A 399 -12.96 -15.82 1.10
C PRO A 399 -12.42 -14.41 1.35
N LEU A 400 -11.80 -13.83 0.33
CA LEU A 400 -11.54 -12.40 0.27
C LEU A 400 -12.87 -11.65 0.05
N SER A 401 -13.07 -10.52 0.74
CA SER A 401 -14.13 -9.58 0.40
C SER A 401 -13.56 -8.41 -0.40
N VAL A 402 -14.26 -8.00 -1.45
CA VAL A 402 -13.94 -6.84 -2.28
C VAL A 402 -15.17 -5.96 -2.34
N PHE A 403 -15.06 -4.74 -1.81
CA PHE A 403 -16.12 -3.75 -1.78
C PHE A 403 -15.76 -2.60 -2.70
N ARG A 404 -16.66 -2.30 -3.64
CA ARG A 404 -16.48 -1.18 -4.57
C ARG A 404 -17.14 0.08 -4.05
N GLY A 405 -16.45 1.21 -4.19
CA GLY A 405 -17.05 2.53 -3.94
C GLY A 405 -18.24 2.76 -4.87
N ASN A 406 -19.42 3.06 -4.30
CA ASN A 406 -20.65 3.31 -5.07
C ASN A 406 -21.24 4.71 -4.85
N GLN A 407 -20.60 5.53 -4.00
CA GLN A 407 -20.94 6.93 -3.76
C GLN A 407 -19.82 7.80 -4.33
N GLY A 408 -20.12 9.05 -4.69
CA GLY A 408 -19.05 9.96 -5.14
C GLY A 408 -18.57 9.82 -6.57
N PHE A 409 -19.14 8.91 -7.39
CA PHE A 409 -18.74 8.70 -8.80
C PHE A 409 -18.81 9.95 -9.70
N SER A 410 -19.56 10.98 -9.28
CA SER A 410 -19.66 12.25 -10.01
C SER A 410 -18.63 13.29 -9.55
N ASN A 411 -17.85 12.99 -8.50
CA ASN A 411 -16.83 13.86 -7.96
C ASN A 411 -15.54 13.76 -8.77
N ASN A 412 -14.83 14.87 -8.81
CA ASN A 412 -13.51 14.98 -9.39
C ASN A 412 -12.52 14.26 -8.48
N TRP A 413 -11.47 13.69 -9.07
CA TRP A 413 -10.39 13.04 -8.33
C TRP A 413 -9.05 13.21 -9.04
N LEU A 414 -7.97 13.07 -8.29
CA LEU A 414 -6.61 13.04 -8.80
C LEU A 414 -5.79 12.02 -8.02
N ARG A 415 -5.06 11.15 -8.74
CA ARG A 415 -4.10 10.21 -8.18
C ARG A 415 -2.69 10.61 -8.58
N VAL A 416 -1.78 10.65 -7.61
CA VAL A 416 -0.38 11.05 -7.80
C VAL A 416 0.53 9.91 -7.37
N VAL A 417 1.42 9.50 -8.27
CA VAL A 417 2.39 8.44 -8.05
C VAL A 417 3.79 9.05 -8.01
N PRO A 418 4.35 9.35 -6.82
CA PRO A 418 5.72 9.82 -6.70
C PRO A 418 6.71 8.66 -6.90
N ARG A 419 7.83 8.94 -7.55
CA ARG A 419 8.86 7.95 -7.88
C ARG A 419 10.21 8.31 -7.26
N THR A 420 10.98 7.30 -6.85
CA THR A 420 12.37 7.50 -6.42
C THR A 420 13.25 7.85 -7.63
N ARG A 421 14.51 8.24 -7.39
CA ARG A 421 15.50 8.45 -8.46
C ARG A 421 15.77 7.19 -9.30
N PHE A 422 15.46 6.01 -8.76
CA PHE A 422 15.58 4.71 -9.46
C PHE A 422 14.31 4.34 -10.23
N GLY A 423 13.20 5.03 -10.00
CA GLY A 423 11.94 4.80 -10.69
C GLY A 423 10.96 3.86 -9.99
N ALA A 424 11.31 3.35 -8.80
CA ALA A 424 10.39 2.66 -7.90
C ALA A 424 9.41 3.64 -7.24
N PHE A 425 8.41 3.14 -6.52
CA PHE A 425 7.49 4.00 -5.78
C PHE A 425 8.21 4.69 -4.59
N ALA A 426 7.93 5.97 -4.39
CA ALA A 426 8.57 6.76 -3.34
C ALA A 426 7.82 6.64 -1.99
N ARG A 427 7.93 5.50 -1.33
CA ARG A 427 7.49 5.32 0.07
C ARG A 427 8.26 6.26 1.00
N GLY A 428 7.57 6.82 1.99
CA GLY A 428 8.00 7.92 2.84
C GLY A 428 7.77 9.32 2.25
N ALA A 429 7.34 9.46 0.99
CA ALA A 429 7.14 10.75 0.36
C ALA A 429 5.87 11.47 0.85
N LYS A 430 5.96 12.80 0.92
CA LYS A 430 4.86 13.70 1.22
C LYS A 430 4.33 14.30 -0.07
N VAL A 431 3.02 14.18 -0.33
CA VAL A 431 2.37 14.72 -1.53
C VAL A 431 1.31 15.74 -1.11
N VAL A 432 1.51 17.00 -1.51
CA VAL A 432 0.57 18.08 -1.24
C VAL A 432 -0.09 18.49 -2.55
N LEU A 433 -1.42 18.37 -2.60
CA LEU A 433 -2.23 18.88 -3.70
C LEU A 433 -2.84 20.22 -3.29
N TYR A 434 -2.60 21.25 -4.09
CA TYR A 434 -3.32 22.51 -3.99
C TYR A 434 -4.49 22.50 -4.96
N THR A 435 -5.67 22.89 -4.49
CA THR A 435 -6.87 23.06 -5.30
C THR A 435 -7.15 24.55 -5.56
N LYS A 436 -8.15 24.85 -6.40
CA LYS A 436 -8.53 26.23 -6.70
C LYS A 436 -9.36 26.88 -5.61
N LYS A 437 -10.11 26.11 -4.81
CA LYS A 437 -11.06 26.63 -3.81
C LYS A 437 -10.81 26.11 -2.40
N SER A 438 -10.60 24.80 -2.25
CA SER A 438 -10.50 24.10 -0.96
C SER A 438 -9.13 24.17 -0.28
N GLY A 439 -8.08 24.62 -0.98
CA GLY A 439 -6.75 24.81 -0.42
C GLY A 439 -5.85 23.59 -0.59
N ALA A 440 -4.99 23.34 0.40
CA ALA A 440 -4.02 22.26 0.36
C ALA A 440 -4.60 20.96 0.96
N HIS A 441 -4.28 19.84 0.32
CA HIS A 441 -4.59 18.49 0.80
C HIS A 441 -3.28 17.71 0.86
N LEU A 442 -3.04 17.06 1.99
CA LEU A 442 -1.82 16.28 2.22
C LEU A 442 -2.12 14.77 2.18
N ARG A 443 -1.26 14.02 1.50
CA ARG A 443 -1.18 12.55 1.55
C ARG A 443 0.26 12.12 1.78
N ILE A 444 0.43 11.00 2.46
CA ILE A 444 1.72 10.36 2.71
C ILE A 444 1.71 9.06 1.92
N ILE A 445 2.78 8.78 1.19
CA ILE A 445 3.00 7.44 0.63
C ILE A 445 3.65 6.65 1.74
N ASP A 446 2.87 6.01 2.60
CA ASP A 446 3.45 5.29 3.72
C ASP A 446 4.32 4.10 3.28
N GLY A 447 5.31 3.78 4.11
CA GLY A 447 6.14 2.59 3.94
C GLY A 447 5.55 1.34 4.57
N GLY A 448 4.42 1.48 5.27
CA GLY A 448 3.75 0.42 6.00
C GLY A 448 2.41 0.95 6.51
N SER A 449 1.41 0.08 6.52
CA SER A 449 0.05 0.49 6.87
C SER A 449 -0.67 -0.61 7.63
N GLY A 450 -1.35 -0.24 8.72
CA GLY A 450 -2.12 -1.20 9.47
C GLY A 450 -1.27 -2.28 10.14
N TYR A 451 -1.90 -3.44 10.36
CA TYR A 451 -1.28 -4.65 10.89
C TYR A 451 -1.23 -5.67 9.76
N LEU A 452 -0.05 -6.18 9.45
CA LEU A 452 0.10 -7.23 8.43
C LEU A 452 -0.44 -6.80 7.04
N CYS A 453 -0.23 -5.57 6.60
CA CYS A 453 -0.62 -5.13 5.24
C CYS A 453 0.17 -3.89 4.81
N GLU A 454 0.01 -3.52 3.54
CA GLU A 454 0.65 -2.34 2.94
C GLU A 454 -0.31 -1.72 1.92
N MET A 455 -0.59 -0.41 2.05
CA MET A 455 -1.44 0.32 1.12
C MET A 455 -0.80 0.46 -0.26
N GLU A 456 -1.63 0.74 -1.25
CA GLU A 456 -1.11 1.14 -2.55
C GLU A 456 -0.21 2.37 -2.42
N PRO A 457 0.95 2.43 -3.09
CA PRO A 457 1.86 3.55 -3.00
C PRO A 457 1.43 4.72 -3.92
N VAL A 458 0.19 5.18 -3.75
CA VAL A 458 -0.45 6.21 -4.57
C VAL A 458 -1.17 7.22 -3.67
N ALA A 459 -0.88 8.50 -3.87
CA ALA A 459 -1.61 9.57 -3.20
C ALA A 459 -2.92 9.82 -3.95
N HIS A 460 -4.02 9.34 -3.39
CA HIS A 460 -5.37 9.58 -3.90
C HIS A 460 -6.00 10.83 -3.27
N PHE A 461 -6.55 11.70 -4.10
CA PHE A 461 -7.25 12.92 -3.70
C PHE A 461 -8.66 12.95 -4.31
N GLY A 462 -9.68 12.84 -3.46
CA GLY A 462 -11.01 13.30 -3.81
C GLY A 462 -11.07 14.81 -3.84
N LEU A 463 -11.67 15.37 -4.88
CA LEU A 463 -11.76 16.81 -5.12
C LEU A 463 -13.20 17.31 -5.04
N GLY A 464 -14.19 16.46 -4.83
CA GLY A 464 -15.60 16.86 -4.86
C GLY A 464 -15.95 17.53 -6.18
N LYS A 465 -16.27 18.82 -6.14
CA LYS A 465 -16.50 19.67 -7.34
C LYS A 465 -15.40 20.70 -7.58
N ASP A 466 -14.32 20.64 -6.82
CA ASP A 466 -13.16 21.51 -6.98
C ASP A 466 -12.21 20.98 -8.06
N GLU A 467 -11.22 21.78 -8.42
CA GLU A 467 -10.21 21.45 -9.40
C GLU A 467 -8.82 21.60 -8.80
N ALA A 468 -7.93 20.70 -9.21
CA ALA A 468 -6.52 20.74 -8.85
C ALA A 468 -5.82 21.91 -9.55
N SER A 469 -4.96 22.62 -8.82
CA SER A 469 -4.12 23.71 -9.36
C SER A 469 -2.68 23.25 -9.55
N SER A 470 -2.04 22.75 -8.49
CA SER A 470 -0.66 22.29 -8.49
C SER A 470 -0.42 21.19 -7.48
N VAL A 471 0.60 20.37 -7.71
CA VAL A 471 1.05 19.31 -6.80
C VAL A 471 2.50 19.55 -6.43
N GLU A 472 2.80 19.37 -5.15
CA GLU A 472 4.14 19.35 -4.60
C GLU A 472 4.44 17.96 -4.03
N VAL A 473 5.63 17.45 -4.31
CA VAL A 473 6.15 16.20 -3.73
C VAL A 473 7.43 16.52 -2.98
N THR A 474 7.54 16.03 -1.74
CA THR A 474 8.77 16.05 -0.93
C THR A 474 9.21 14.62 -0.69
N TRP A 475 10.47 14.30 -1.00
CA TRP A 475 11.05 12.96 -0.79
C TRP A 475 11.74 12.85 0.57
N PRO A 476 12.08 11.63 1.03
CA PRO A 476 12.75 11.43 2.31
C PRO A 476 14.12 12.12 2.46
N ASP A 477 14.79 12.47 1.37
CA ASP A 477 16.02 13.29 1.37
C ASP A 477 15.77 14.81 1.48
N GLY A 478 14.51 15.23 1.56
CA GLY A 478 14.11 16.63 1.58
C GLY A 478 14.11 17.33 0.22
N LYS A 479 14.44 16.63 -0.88
CA LYS A 479 14.22 17.20 -2.21
C LYS A 479 12.74 17.44 -2.43
N MET A 480 12.44 18.46 -3.22
CA MET A 480 11.08 18.88 -3.53
C MET A 480 10.90 19.16 -5.01
N ALA A 481 9.71 18.85 -5.52
CA ALA A 481 9.31 19.19 -6.88
C ALA A 481 7.85 19.66 -6.88
N SER A 482 7.57 20.73 -7.63
CA SER A 482 6.22 21.26 -7.79
C SER A 482 5.83 21.32 -9.27
N ARG A 483 4.58 20.99 -9.59
CA ARG A 483 4.04 20.95 -10.96
C ARG A 483 2.60 21.46 -11.01
N ASN A 484 2.29 22.31 -11.98
CA ASN A 484 0.93 22.76 -12.27
C ASN A 484 0.12 21.65 -12.95
N VAL A 485 -1.08 21.34 -12.44
CA VAL A 485 -1.93 20.26 -12.96
C VAL A 485 -2.48 20.59 -14.35
N ALA A 486 -2.78 21.86 -14.66
CA ALA A 486 -3.25 22.26 -16.01
C ALA A 486 -2.27 21.94 -17.15
N SER A 487 -0.97 21.82 -16.86
CA SER A 487 0.05 21.42 -17.85
C SER A 487 0.04 19.93 -18.18
N VAL A 488 -0.67 19.13 -17.37
CA VAL A 488 -0.78 17.67 -17.49
C VAL A 488 -1.90 17.28 -18.45
N TRP A 489 -3.07 17.92 -18.36
CA TRP A 489 -4.24 17.66 -19.23
C TRP A 489 -4.02 18.05 -20.70
N ALA A 490 -3.12 18.99 -20.96
CA ALA A 490 -2.68 19.32 -22.31
C ALA A 490 -1.84 18.19 -22.95
N SER A 491 -1.24 17.32 -22.14
CA SER A 491 -0.42 16.19 -22.61
C SER A 491 -1.21 14.90 -22.83
N GLU A 492 -2.33 14.70 -22.12
CA GLU A 492 -3.17 13.49 -22.28
C GLU A 492 -3.93 13.44 -23.61
N LYS A 493 -4.35 14.59 -24.15
CA LYS A 493 -5.06 14.65 -25.44
C LYS A 493 -4.22 14.13 -26.62
N ASP A 494 -2.89 14.09 -26.49
CA ASP A 494 -1.96 13.62 -27.52
C ASP A 494 -1.50 12.16 -27.33
N GLN A 495 -1.96 11.46 -26.29
CA GLN A 495 -1.39 10.15 -25.92
C GLN A 495 -2.37 8.98 -26.09
N LYS A 496 -3.05 8.93 -27.24
CA LYS A 496 -3.56 7.67 -27.78
C LYS A 496 -2.36 6.90 -28.34
N ASN A 497 -1.71 6.02 -27.56
CA ASN A 497 -0.86 4.98 -28.16
C ASN A 497 -0.44 3.88 -27.17
N THR A 498 -0.42 2.66 -27.71
CA THR A 498 -0.02 1.38 -27.13
C THR A 498 1.34 1.38 -26.42
N ASN A 499 1.47 0.40 -25.53
CA ASN A 499 2.53 0.19 -24.53
C ASN A 499 3.63 -0.72 -25.12
N GLU A 500 4.83 -0.20 -25.41
CA GLU A 500 5.87 -0.94 -26.16
C GLU A 500 7.04 -1.46 -25.31
N CYS A 501 7.15 -1.14 -24.02
CA CYS A 501 8.28 -1.57 -23.18
C CYS A 501 7.87 -2.27 -21.89
N ILE A 502 6.97 -3.23 -22.03
CA ILE A 502 6.51 -4.08 -20.92
C ILE A 502 7.65 -4.97 -20.35
N GLN A 503 8.92 -4.82 -20.75
CA GLN A 503 10.05 -5.56 -20.19
C GLN A 503 11.28 -4.65 -20.04
N PHE A 504 11.74 -4.43 -18.79
CA PHE A 504 13.06 -3.92 -18.29
C PHE A 504 13.90 -2.85 -19.08
N PRO A 505 14.68 -2.00 -18.38
CA PRO A 505 15.57 -1.01 -19.01
C PRO A 505 16.72 -1.61 -19.86
N PHE A 506 17.01 -2.91 -19.76
CA PHE A 506 17.99 -3.61 -20.61
C PHE A 506 17.45 -4.12 -21.95
N VAL A 507 16.16 -3.91 -22.28
CA VAL A 507 15.49 -4.54 -23.45
C VAL A 507 15.39 -3.59 -24.65
N CYS A 508 15.80 -2.34 -24.49
CA CYS A 508 15.83 -1.42 -25.61
C CYS A 508 16.85 -1.89 -26.66
N PRO A 509 16.43 -2.10 -27.93
CA PRO A 509 17.36 -2.52 -28.98
C PRO A 509 18.42 -1.44 -29.18
N ARG A 510 19.60 -1.80 -29.72
CA ARG A 510 20.78 -0.89 -29.80
C ARG A 510 20.47 0.44 -30.50
N ASP A 511 19.47 0.45 -31.37
CA ASP A 511 18.99 1.62 -32.09
C ASP A 511 18.03 2.50 -31.26
N LYS A 512 17.43 2.00 -30.17
CA LYS A 512 16.48 2.71 -29.30
C LYS A 512 16.80 2.63 -27.79
N PRO A 513 18.01 3.00 -27.34
CA PRO A 513 18.57 2.58 -26.04
C PRO A 513 17.90 3.17 -24.80
N VAL A 514 16.94 4.10 -24.92
CA VAL A 514 16.37 4.83 -23.77
C VAL A 514 14.93 4.42 -23.50
N CYS A 515 14.66 3.88 -22.31
CA CYS A 515 13.31 3.52 -21.87
C CYS A 515 12.64 4.68 -21.11
N VAL A 516 11.48 5.14 -21.58
CA VAL A 516 10.67 6.19 -20.92
C VAL A 516 9.49 5.53 -20.22
N ASN A 517 9.32 5.76 -18.90
CA ASN A 517 8.16 5.28 -18.13
C ASN A 517 7.10 6.38 -17.98
N THR A 518 5.98 6.23 -18.70
CA THR A 518 4.76 7.05 -18.58
C THR A 518 3.64 6.18 -18.05
N TYR A 519 3.24 6.32 -16.79
CA TYR A 519 1.95 5.81 -16.30
C TYR A 519 1.76 4.30 -16.46
N GLY A 520 2.75 3.50 -16.08
CA GLY A 520 2.68 2.04 -16.26
C GLY A 520 2.81 1.59 -17.72
N SER A 521 3.02 2.54 -18.64
CA SER A 521 3.40 2.28 -20.02
C SER A 521 4.84 2.71 -20.28
N TYR A 522 5.63 1.80 -20.81
CA TYR A 522 7.04 2.04 -21.07
C TYR A 522 7.23 2.17 -22.60
N ARG A 523 8.17 3.02 -23.07
CA ARG A 523 8.54 3.11 -24.51
C ARG A 523 10.05 3.32 -24.73
N CYS A 524 10.64 2.63 -25.71
CA CYS A 524 12.05 2.75 -26.09
C CYS A 524 12.22 3.81 -27.17
N ARG A 525 13.19 4.70 -27.01
CA ARG A 525 13.46 5.81 -27.95
C ARG A 525 14.88 5.76 -28.49
N THR A 526 15.02 6.15 -29.76
CA THR A 526 16.29 6.30 -30.49
C THR A 526 17.21 7.38 -29.92
N ASN A 527 16.62 8.38 -29.25
CA ASN A 527 17.35 9.56 -28.80
C ASN A 527 17.70 9.49 -27.31
N LYS A 528 18.97 9.73 -26.98
CA LYS A 528 19.50 9.78 -25.59
C LYS A 528 19.02 10.99 -24.77
N ARG A 529 18.08 11.78 -25.29
CA ARG A 529 17.55 12.97 -24.61
C ARG A 529 16.15 12.69 -24.10
N CYS A 530 15.94 12.86 -22.80
CA CYS A 530 14.63 12.74 -22.19
C CYS A 530 13.67 13.81 -22.70
N SER A 531 12.42 13.42 -22.95
CA SER A 531 11.35 14.35 -23.28
C SER A 531 11.09 15.30 -22.10
N ARG A 532 10.57 16.50 -22.40
CA ARG A 532 10.24 17.52 -21.39
C ARG A 532 9.42 16.89 -20.25
N GLY A 533 9.90 17.02 -19.01
CA GLY A 533 9.25 16.48 -17.80
C GLY A 533 9.82 15.17 -17.26
N TYR A 534 10.84 14.60 -17.93
CA TYR A 534 11.55 13.36 -17.56
C TYR A 534 13.05 13.63 -17.42
N GLU A 535 13.71 12.94 -16.50
CA GLU A 535 15.17 13.03 -16.29
C GLU A 535 15.83 11.67 -16.51
N PRO A 536 17.09 11.63 -17.00
CA PRO A 536 17.83 10.39 -17.08
C PRO A 536 18.09 9.84 -15.67
N ASN A 537 17.93 8.53 -15.48
CA ASN A 537 18.41 7.83 -14.28
C ASN A 537 19.95 7.88 -14.18
N GLU A 538 20.52 7.45 -13.05
CA GLU A 538 21.97 7.61 -12.74
C GLU A 538 22.90 7.02 -13.81
N ASP A 539 22.52 5.92 -14.47
CA ASP A 539 23.32 5.29 -15.53
C ASP A 539 22.94 5.78 -16.96
N GLY A 540 21.95 6.67 -17.08
CA GLY A 540 21.50 7.28 -18.33
C GLY A 540 20.77 6.32 -19.28
N THR A 541 20.31 5.16 -18.81
CA THR A 541 19.63 4.13 -19.61
C THR A 541 18.11 4.29 -19.68
N ALA A 542 17.53 5.09 -18.78
CA ALA A 542 16.08 5.34 -18.71
C ALA A 542 15.76 6.80 -18.45
N CYS A 543 14.62 7.25 -18.95
CA CYS A 543 14.03 8.55 -18.60
C CYS A 543 12.89 8.34 -17.61
N VAL A 544 13.07 8.83 -16.39
CA VAL A 544 12.14 8.67 -15.27
C VAL A 544 11.35 9.97 -15.11
N ALA A 545 10.03 9.87 -15.05
CA ALA A 545 9.21 10.94 -14.49
C ALA A 545 9.24 10.80 -12.96
N GLN A 546 9.74 11.83 -12.28
CA GLN A 546 9.71 11.87 -10.81
C GLN A 546 8.27 11.90 -10.25
N VAL A 547 7.29 12.37 -11.03
CA VAL A 547 5.88 12.47 -10.64
C VAL A 547 4.98 12.07 -11.80
N ALA A 548 4.00 11.20 -11.52
CA ALA A 548 2.95 10.78 -12.44
C ALA A 548 1.56 11.17 -11.89
N PHE A 549 0.68 11.77 -12.71
CA PHE A 549 -0.74 12.04 -12.52
C PHE A 549 -1.71 11.09 -13.26
N LEU A 550 -2.77 10.64 -12.59
CA LEU A 550 -3.97 10.06 -13.22
C LEU A 550 -5.17 10.87 -12.74
N GLY A 551 -6.05 11.31 -13.63
CA GLY A 551 -7.22 12.12 -13.21
C GLY A 551 -8.45 11.90 -14.08
N GLY A 552 -9.62 12.06 -13.47
CA GLY A 552 -10.91 12.13 -14.15
C GLY A 552 -11.61 13.43 -13.80
N TYR A 553 -11.73 14.35 -14.77
CA TYR A 553 -12.77 15.37 -14.73
C TYR A 553 -13.98 14.83 -15.51
N PRO A 554 -15.19 14.74 -14.92
CA PRO A 554 -16.40 14.54 -15.69
C PRO A 554 -16.44 15.65 -16.73
N SER A 555 -16.29 15.29 -18.01
CA SER A 555 -16.23 16.23 -19.11
C SER A 555 -17.38 17.23 -19.01
N ALA A 556 -17.05 18.53 -19.00
CA ALA A 556 -18.04 19.59 -19.07
C ALA A 556 -18.96 19.37 -20.29
N ALA A 557 -20.25 19.16 -20.01
CA ALA A 557 -21.39 19.38 -20.88
C ALA A 557 -21.15 19.18 -22.39
N PHE A 558 -21.40 17.97 -22.90
CA PHE A 558 -22.06 17.89 -24.20
C PHE A 558 -23.47 18.47 -23.99
N ARG A 559 -23.63 19.76 -24.29
CA ARG A 559 -24.93 20.35 -24.53
C ARG A 559 -25.53 19.60 -25.73
N ILE A 560 -26.43 18.66 -25.45
CA ILE A 560 -27.42 18.26 -26.46
C ILE A 560 -28.26 19.51 -26.67
N SER A 561 -28.08 20.14 -27.83
CA SER A 561 -28.97 21.17 -28.33
C SER A 561 -30.35 20.54 -28.56
N GLU A 562 -31.30 20.80 -27.68
CA GLU A 562 -32.70 20.96 -28.07
C GLU A 562 -32.92 22.46 -28.40
N PRO A 563 -33.95 22.85 -29.18
CA PRO A 563 -35.22 22.14 -29.35
C PRO A 563 -35.78 22.10 -30.79
N LEU A 564 -36.73 21.20 -31.05
CA LEU A 564 -37.84 21.50 -31.96
C LEU A 564 -39.10 20.73 -31.54
N SER A 565 -40.10 21.54 -31.19
CA SER A 565 -41.47 21.21 -30.81
C SER A 565 -42.27 20.50 -31.90
N ARG A 566 -43.12 19.54 -31.53
CA ARG A 566 -44.60 19.62 -31.51
C ARG A 566 -45.24 18.24 -31.48
N ALA A 567 -46.29 18.15 -30.67
CA ALA A 567 -47.18 17.01 -30.52
C ALA A 567 -47.98 16.68 -31.80
N SER A 568 -48.28 15.40 -32.01
CA SER A 568 -49.64 14.91 -32.32
C SER A 568 -49.70 13.37 -32.36
N SER A 569 -50.80 12.86 -31.81
CA SER A 569 -51.28 11.49 -31.68
C SER A 569 -51.68 10.81 -33.00
N LEU A 570 -51.53 9.47 -33.12
CA LEU A 570 -52.60 8.49 -33.44
C LEU A 570 -52.09 7.05 -33.80
N SER A 571 -52.61 6.07 -33.05
CA SER A 571 -53.15 4.72 -33.38
C SER A 571 -52.48 3.71 -34.35
N LEU A 572 -52.29 2.49 -33.79
CA LEU A 572 -52.59 1.12 -34.30
C LEU A 572 -52.11 0.63 -35.68
N GLY A 573 -51.42 -0.51 -35.69
CA GLY A 573 -51.33 -1.41 -36.86
C GLY A 573 -50.34 -2.57 -36.66
N LEU A 574 -50.84 -3.81 -36.70
CA LEU A 574 -50.12 -5.08 -36.62
C LEU A 574 -49.07 -5.28 -37.73
N GLY A 575 -48.03 -6.09 -37.46
CA GLY A 575 -47.22 -6.73 -38.50
C GLY A 575 -46.00 -7.51 -37.99
N LEU A 576 -46.05 -8.84 -38.11
CA LEU A 576 -45.04 -9.85 -37.77
C LEU A 576 -43.62 -9.60 -38.35
N CYS A 577 -42.55 -10.01 -37.63
CA CYS A 577 -41.73 -11.23 -37.84
C CYS A 577 -40.24 -11.09 -37.45
N LEU A 578 -39.74 -12.09 -36.71
CA LEU A 578 -38.37 -12.66 -36.56
C LEU A 578 -37.16 -11.71 -36.29
N GLN A 579 -36.53 -11.72 -35.11
CA GLN A 579 -35.51 -12.63 -34.53
C GLN A 579 -34.08 -12.62 -35.13
N LEU A 580 -33.11 -12.22 -34.27
CA LEU A 580 -31.73 -12.71 -34.07
C LEU A 580 -30.67 -12.36 -35.15
N TYR A 581 -29.40 -12.03 -34.91
CA TYR A 581 -28.46 -12.15 -33.76
C TYR A 581 -27.41 -11.02 -33.79
N ALA A 582 -26.71 -10.88 -32.67
CA ALA A 582 -25.53 -10.04 -32.43
C ALA A 582 -24.34 -10.27 -33.40
N LEU A 583 -23.57 -9.20 -33.61
CA LEU A 583 -22.10 -9.19 -33.60
C LEU A 583 -21.62 -7.93 -32.90
#